data_AF-A0A923MML8-F1
#
_entry.id   AF-A0A923MML8-F1
#
_cell.length_a   1.000
_cell.length_b   1.000
_cell.length_c   1.000
_cell.angle_alpha   90.00
_cell.angle_beta   90.00
_cell.angle_gamma   90.00
#
_symmetry.space_group_name_H-M   'P 1'
#
loop_
_entity.id
_entity.type
_entity.pdbx_description
1 polymer ?
#
loop_
_entity_poly.entity_id
_entity_poly.type
_entity_poly.pdbx_seq_one_letter_code
_entity_poly.pdbx_strand_id
1 'polypeptide(L)'
;MKFSKFVKSLAPDGGAIYEYMDERWLASPSVLMLIPDGIRSVTGYSNEKMPDGIGRLISQVGCTEYATLVKAIMPEPDGAIKDCVRIFATQDSTMTFPITNDDWSLIEKSDFCEILYAYDLESDKSVPKALLVKQYAKYPDDEDQLVGIIFPCEYTEQLNFHTIKEV
;
A
#
# COMPACT_ATOMS: atom_id res chain seq x y z
N MET A 1 -4.75 4.68 8.83
CA MET A 1 -5.58 3.80 7.98
C MET A 1 -6.84 3.34 8.70
N LYS A 2 -7.93 3.10 7.96
CA LYS A 2 -9.25 2.71 8.50
C LYS A 2 -9.31 1.22 8.84
N PHE A 3 -8.80 0.85 10.02
CA PHE A 3 -8.75 -0.54 10.48
C PHE A 3 -10.11 -1.26 10.46
N SER A 4 -11.17 -0.61 10.92
CA SER A 4 -12.52 -1.19 10.95
C SER A 4 -13.08 -1.52 9.56
N LYS A 5 -12.64 -0.77 8.53
CA LYS A 5 -13.00 -1.04 7.14
C LYS A 5 -12.22 -2.23 6.60
N PHE A 6 -10.93 -2.32 6.92
CA PHE A 6 -10.07 -3.41 6.51
C PHE A 6 -10.50 -4.77 7.09
N VAL A 7 -10.87 -4.81 8.37
CA VAL A 7 -11.42 -6.04 8.98
C VAL A 7 -12.71 -6.49 8.27
N LYS A 8 -13.56 -5.54 7.85
CA LYS A 8 -14.79 -5.87 7.12
C LYS A 8 -14.52 -6.38 5.71
N SER A 9 -13.50 -5.87 5.02
CA SER A 9 -13.13 -6.39 3.68
C SER A 9 -12.57 -7.81 3.75
N LEU A 10 -11.98 -8.20 4.88
CA LEU A 10 -11.46 -9.55 5.14
C LEU A 10 -12.53 -10.56 5.58
N ALA A 11 -13.75 -10.13 5.89
CA ALA A 11 -14.76 -10.94 6.58
C ALA A 11 -15.25 -12.22 5.86
N PRO A 12 -15.11 -12.43 4.53
CA PRO A 12 -15.44 -13.73 3.93
C PRO A 12 -14.32 -14.78 4.07
N ASP A 13 -13.06 -14.36 3.92
CA ASP A 13 -11.91 -15.27 3.72
C ASP A 13 -10.96 -15.32 4.95
N GLY A 14 -11.05 -14.33 5.83
CA GLY A 14 -10.11 -14.12 6.94
C GLY A 14 -8.79 -13.50 6.48
N GLY A 15 -8.09 -12.83 7.41
CA GLY A 15 -6.73 -12.35 7.21
C GLY A 15 -5.72 -13.17 8.01
N ALA A 16 -4.45 -13.16 7.61
CA ALA A 16 -3.36 -13.72 8.41
C ALA A 16 -2.89 -12.68 9.43
N ILE A 17 -2.57 -13.10 10.65
CA ILE A 17 -1.97 -12.22 11.67
C ILE A 17 -0.49 -12.57 11.78
N TYR A 18 0.35 -11.56 11.56
CA TYR A 18 1.79 -11.66 11.71
C TYR A 18 2.26 -10.91 12.96
N GLU A 19 3.18 -11.53 13.70
CA GLU A 19 3.86 -10.89 14.83
C GLU A 19 5.31 -10.53 14.44
N TYR A 20 5.70 -9.28 14.71
CA TYR A 20 7.05 -8.78 14.47
C TYR A 20 7.39 -7.62 15.40
N MET A 21 8.56 -7.66 16.05
CA MET A 21 9.01 -6.63 17.00
C MET A 21 7.96 -6.23 18.05
N ASP A 22 7.25 -7.23 18.60
CA ASP A 22 6.14 -7.07 19.56
C ASP A 22 4.88 -6.34 19.01
N GLU A 23 4.88 -6.02 17.71
CA GLU A 23 3.72 -5.50 16.99
C GLU A 23 2.95 -6.62 16.28
N ARG A 24 1.63 -6.41 16.13
CA ARG A 24 0.75 -7.34 15.43
C ARG A 24 0.24 -6.71 14.15
N TRP A 25 0.37 -7.41 13.05
CA TRP A 25 0.03 -6.95 11.70
C TRP A 25 -1.06 -7.85 11.12
N LEU A 26 -2.14 -7.26 10.64
CA LEU A 26 -3.19 -7.97 9.92
C LEU A 26 -2.87 -7.91 8.42
N ALA A 27 -2.79 -9.07 7.78
CA ALA A 27 -2.44 -9.20 6.38
C ALA A 27 -3.60 -9.69 5.52
N SER A 28 -3.72 -9.07 4.37
CA SER A 28 -4.47 -9.50 3.20
C SER A 28 -3.48 -9.72 2.04
N PRO A 29 -3.92 -10.28 0.89
CA PRO A 29 -3.03 -10.47 -0.25
C PRO A 29 -2.34 -9.18 -0.76
N SER A 30 -3.01 -8.03 -0.65
CA SER A 30 -2.50 -6.74 -1.15
C SER A 30 -2.10 -5.75 -0.06
N VAL A 31 -2.54 -5.93 1.19
CA VAL A 31 -2.36 -4.95 2.28
C VAL A 31 -1.95 -5.62 3.57
N LEU A 32 -0.94 -5.06 4.25
CA LEU A 32 -0.66 -5.28 5.66
C LEU A 32 -1.05 -4.02 6.44
N MET A 33 -1.67 -4.20 7.60
CA MET A 33 -2.08 -3.11 8.46
C MET A 33 -1.70 -3.40 9.91
N LEU A 34 -1.09 -2.43 10.58
CA LEU A 34 -0.79 -2.51 12.00
C LEU A 34 -2.09 -2.60 12.80
N ILE A 35 -2.19 -3.56 13.71
CA ILE A 35 -3.32 -3.72 14.62
C ILE A 35 -3.14 -2.72 15.77
N PRO A 36 -4.06 -1.75 15.96
CA PRO A 36 -3.96 -0.80 17.07
C PRO A 36 -3.98 -1.49 18.45
N ASP A 37 -3.21 -0.97 19.40
CA ASP A 37 -3.03 -1.53 20.76
C ASP A 37 -4.34 -1.72 21.55
N GLY A 38 -5.40 -0.99 21.18
CA GLY A 38 -6.73 -1.12 21.79
C GLY A 38 -7.50 -2.38 21.37
N ILE A 39 -7.07 -3.09 20.32
CA ILE A 39 -7.80 -4.23 19.75
C ILE A 39 -7.19 -5.53 20.26
N ARG A 40 -7.83 -6.12 21.27
CA ARG A 40 -7.34 -7.36 21.91
C ARG A 40 -7.55 -8.61 21.06
N SER A 41 -8.67 -8.69 20.33
CA SER A 41 -9.02 -9.86 19.52
C SER A 41 -9.37 -9.44 18.11
N VAL A 42 -8.60 -9.96 17.16
CA VAL A 42 -8.93 -10.00 15.74
C VAL A 42 -8.99 -11.49 15.40
N THR A 43 -10.10 -11.94 14.81
CA THR A 43 -10.21 -13.32 14.34
C THR A 43 -9.50 -13.41 12.99
N GLY A 44 -8.21 -13.76 13.02
CA GLY A 44 -7.46 -14.15 11.84
C GLY A 44 -7.67 -15.63 11.51
N TYR A 45 -7.44 -16.01 10.26
CA TYR A 45 -7.46 -17.41 9.82
C TYR A 45 -6.25 -18.19 10.38
N SER A 46 -5.10 -17.53 10.50
CA SER A 46 -3.87 -18.08 11.10
C SER A 46 -3.08 -17.01 11.87
N ASN A 47 -2.34 -17.47 12.88
CA ASN A 47 -1.33 -16.68 13.59
C ASN A 47 0.04 -17.25 13.23
N GLU A 48 0.85 -16.49 12.52
CA GLU A 48 2.12 -16.96 11.99
C GLU A 48 3.26 -15.98 12.30
N LYS A 49 4.49 -16.49 12.37
CA LYS A 49 5.67 -15.61 12.41
C LYS A 49 5.81 -14.92 11.06
N MET A 50 6.11 -13.62 11.09
CA MET A 50 6.22 -12.85 9.87
C MET A 50 7.33 -13.40 8.95
N PRO A 51 7.06 -13.62 7.66
CA PRO A 51 8.09 -14.01 6.71
C PRO A 51 9.24 -13.00 6.63
N ASP A 52 10.48 -13.48 6.52
CA ASP A 52 11.69 -12.64 6.49
C ASP A 52 11.64 -11.54 5.41
N GLY A 53 10.99 -11.82 4.27
CA GLY A 53 10.82 -10.83 3.20
C GLY A 53 10.04 -9.60 3.64
N ILE A 54 8.96 -9.80 4.41
CA ILE A 54 8.12 -8.71 4.93
C ILE A 54 8.82 -8.02 6.09
N GLY A 55 9.49 -8.77 6.98
CA GLY A 55 10.33 -8.21 8.04
C GLY A 55 11.42 -7.29 7.50
N ARG A 56 12.03 -7.64 6.37
CA ARG A 56 13.01 -6.79 5.69
C ARG A 56 12.37 -5.53 5.12
N LEU A 57 11.16 -5.59 4.55
CA LEU A 57 10.46 -4.39 4.06
C LEU A 57 10.17 -3.40 5.19
N ILE A 58 9.70 -3.90 6.34
CA ILE A 58 9.50 -3.08 7.55
C ILE A 58 10.83 -2.55 8.10
N SER A 59 11.94 -3.27 7.93
CA SER A 59 13.27 -2.80 8.34
C SER A 59 13.92 -1.81 7.34
N GLN A 60 13.43 -1.73 6.10
CA GLN A 60 14.03 -0.96 5.00
C GLN A 60 13.49 0.48 4.88
N VAL A 61 12.96 1.06 5.97
CA VAL A 61 12.34 2.41 5.98
C VAL A 61 13.27 3.53 5.48
N GLY A 62 14.59 3.29 5.34
CA GLY A 62 15.55 4.27 4.81
C GLY A 62 15.60 4.46 3.29
N CYS A 63 14.96 3.61 2.47
CA CYS A 63 14.87 3.78 1.01
C CYS A 63 13.44 4.11 0.59
N THR A 64 12.93 5.22 1.13
CA THR A 64 11.54 5.64 0.98
C THR A 64 11.48 7.06 0.43
N GLU A 65 10.44 7.35 -0.35
CA GLU A 65 10.21 8.70 -0.88
C GLU A 65 8.74 9.07 -0.80
N TYR A 66 8.45 10.33 -0.43
CA TYR A 66 7.09 10.84 -0.32
C TYR A 66 6.31 10.68 -1.63
N ALA A 67 5.12 10.10 -1.50
CA ALA A 67 4.26 9.81 -2.62
C ALA A 67 2.87 10.42 -2.43
N THR A 68 2.32 10.96 -3.52
CA THR A 68 0.99 11.54 -3.53
C THR A 68 0.15 10.92 -4.63
N LEU A 69 -1.17 10.89 -4.43
CA LEU A 69 -2.10 10.42 -5.45
C LEU A 69 -2.15 11.42 -6.60
N VAL A 70 -1.66 11.03 -7.77
CA VAL A 70 -1.58 11.91 -8.95
C VAL A 70 -2.62 11.59 -10.01
N LYS A 71 -3.07 10.33 -10.10
CA LYS A 71 -3.97 9.88 -11.17
C LYS A 71 -4.93 8.81 -10.66
N ALA A 72 -6.08 8.74 -11.32
CA ALA A 72 -7.01 7.64 -11.20
C ALA A 72 -7.38 7.18 -12.60
N ILE A 73 -7.30 5.88 -12.84
CA ILE A 73 -7.53 5.29 -14.16
C ILE A 73 -8.63 4.24 -14.04
N MET A 74 -9.59 4.30 -14.95
CA MET A 74 -10.53 3.21 -15.18
C MET A 74 -9.91 2.29 -16.24
N PRO A 75 -9.49 1.05 -15.91
CA PRO A 75 -8.83 0.17 -16.86
C PRO A 75 -9.77 -0.26 -18.00
N GLU A 76 -11.02 -0.57 -17.66
CA GLU A 76 -12.03 -1.05 -18.61
C GLU A 76 -13.14 0.00 -18.82
N PRO A 77 -13.57 0.29 -20.07
CA PRO A 77 -14.58 1.31 -20.34
C PRO A 77 -15.92 1.09 -19.62
N ASP A 78 -16.29 -0.16 -19.38
CA ASP A 78 -17.50 -0.59 -18.66
C ASP A 78 -17.22 -0.99 -17.20
N GLY A 79 -16.01 -0.73 -16.71
CA GLY A 79 -15.59 -1.00 -15.34
C GLY A 79 -16.40 -0.24 -14.30
N ALA A 80 -16.58 -0.85 -13.13
CA ALA A 80 -17.20 -0.19 -12.00
C ALA A 80 -16.17 0.66 -11.24
N ILE A 81 -16.64 1.57 -10.38
CA ILE A 81 -15.75 2.45 -9.57
C ILE A 81 -14.74 1.66 -8.73
N LYS A 82 -15.11 0.45 -8.29
CA LYS A 82 -14.21 -0.46 -7.55
C LYS A 82 -13.00 -0.93 -8.38
N ASP A 83 -13.15 -0.97 -9.69
CA ASP A 83 -12.14 -1.44 -10.64
C ASP A 83 -11.15 -0.32 -11.02
N CYS A 84 -11.37 0.90 -10.52
CA CYS A 84 -10.44 2.00 -10.68
C CYS A 84 -9.08 1.67 -10.05
N VAL A 85 -8.01 2.02 -10.76
CA VAL A 85 -6.64 1.99 -10.26
C VAL A 85 -6.22 3.41 -9.85
N ARG A 86 -5.63 3.53 -8.67
CA ARG A 86 -5.14 4.78 -8.08
C ARG A 86 -3.63 4.79 -8.22
N ILE A 87 -3.08 5.81 -8.88
CA ILE A 87 -1.64 5.92 -9.13
C ILE A 87 -1.05 6.94 -8.17
N PHE A 88 -0.17 6.45 -7.30
CA PHE A 88 0.70 7.28 -6.48
C PHE A 88 1.98 7.57 -7.25
N ALA A 89 2.53 8.76 -7.09
CA ALA A 89 3.84 9.11 -7.65
C ALA A 89 4.65 9.91 -6.66
N THR A 90 5.97 9.78 -6.78
CA THR A 90 6.93 10.65 -6.09
C THR A 90 6.80 12.09 -6.57
N GLN A 91 7.33 13.04 -5.79
CA GLN A 91 7.22 14.47 -6.12
C GLN A 91 7.90 14.80 -7.46
N ASP A 92 9.00 14.12 -7.78
CA ASP A 92 9.73 14.24 -9.03
C ASP A 92 9.11 13.41 -10.18
N SER A 93 8.05 12.64 -9.90
CA SER A 93 7.38 11.71 -10.81
C SER A 93 8.30 10.64 -11.43
N THR A 94 9.44 10.34 -10.82
CA THR A 94 10.36 9.29 -11.29
C THR A 94 9.83 7.89 -10.99
N MET A 95 9.08 7.73 -9.89
CA MET A 95 8.47 6.47 -9.50
C MET A 95 6.95 6.62 -9.42
N THR A 96 6.26 5.63 -9.98
CA THR A 96 4.80 5.51 -9.87
C THR A 96 4.44 4.17 -9.24
N PHE A 97 3.33 4.16 -8.51
CA PHE A 97 2.87 3.01 -7.74
C PHE A 97 1.35 2.84 -7.87
N PRO A 98 0.87 1.84 -8.62
CA PRO A 98 -0.55 1.57 -8.78
C PRO A 98 -1.10 0.76 -7.61
N ILE A 99 -2.23 1.20 -7.06
CA ILE A 99 -3.00 0.46 -6.05
C ILE A 99 -4.47 0.36 -6.47
N THR A 100 -5.18 -0.63 -5.94
CA THR A 100 -6.63 -0.75 -6.19
C THR A 100 -7.40 0.37 -5.50
N ASN A 101 -8.58 0.71 -6.01
CA ASN A 101 -9.45 1.68 -5.37
C ASN A 101 -9.91 1.22 -3.97
N ASP A 102 -10.04 -0.10 -3.75
CA ASP A 102 -10.40 -0.65 -2.45
C ASP A 102 -9.30 -0.42 -1.42
N ASP A 103 -8.03 -0.67 -1.78
CA ASP A 103 -6.88 -0.42 -0.90
C ASP A 103 -6.73 1.08 -0.62
N TRP A 104 -6.86 1.93 -1.66
CA TRP A 104 -6.86 3.39 -1.49
C TRP A 104 -7.92 3.86 -0.49
N SER A 105 -9.09 3.22 -0.49
CA SER A 105 -10.20 3.61 0.37
C SER A 105 -9.95 3.35 1.87
N LEU A 106 -8.91 2.58 2.19
CA LEU A 106 -8.42 2.31 3.54
C LEU A 106 -7.53 3.45 4.08
N ILE A 107 -6.96 4.27 3.20
CA ILE A 107 -6.10 5.40 3.57
C ILE A 107 -6.97 6.53 4.14
N GLU A 108 -6.58 7.10 5.28
CA GLU A 108 -7.22 8.28 5.86
C GLU A 108 -6.61 9.58 5.31
N LYS A 109 -7.38 10.67 5.35
CA LYS A 109 -6.89 11.97 4.88
C LYS A 109 -5.74 12.53 5.72
N SER A 110 -5.62 12.09 6.97
CA SER A 110 -4.54 12.44 7.89
C SER A 110 -3.31 11.56 7.73
N ASP A 111 -3.42 10.45 7.00
CA ASP A 111 -2.28 9.60 6.71
C ASP A 111 -1.46 10.20 5.57
N PHE A 112 -0.15 10.00 5.59
CA PHE A 112 0.73 10.31 4.47
C PHE A 112 1.34 9.03 3.91
N CYS A 113 1.79 9.09 2.66
CA CYS A 113 2.26 7.92 1.94
C CYS A 113 3.70 8.09 1.46
N GLU A 114 4.46 7.01 1.48
CA GLU A 114 5.80 6.94 0.92
C GLU A 114 5.93 5.68 0.06
N ILE A 115 6.63 5.78 -1.06
CA ILE A 115 6.99 4.61 -1.87
C ILE A 115 8.29 4.04 -1.32
N LEU A 116 8.24 2.80 -0.86
CA LEU A 116 9.41 1.99 -0.59
C LEU A 116 9.94 1.46 -1.92
N TYR A 117 11.20 1.73 -2.22
CA TYR A 117 11.86 1.26 -3.43
C TYR A 117 13.14 0.50 -3.10
N ALA A 118 13.52 -0.41 -3.99
CA ALA A 118 14.79 -1.11 -3.94
C ALA A 118 15.59 -0.76 -5.20
N TYR A 119 16.87 -0.45 -5.02
CA TYR A 119 17.76 -0.27 -6.15
C TYR A 119 18.09 -1.63 -6.77
N ASP A 120 17.78 -1.77 -8.04
CA ASP A 120 18.17 -2.93 -8.82
C ASP A 120 19.49 -2.63 -9.56
N LEU A 121 20.56 -3.29 -9.12
CA LEU A 121 21.90 -3.15 -9.68
C LEU A 121 21.99 -3.64 -11.14
N GLU A 122 21.10 -4.54 -11.56
CA GLU A 122 21.13 -5.07 -12.93
C GLU A 122 20.48 -4.10 -13.92
N SER A 123 19.38 -3.46 -13.52
CA SER A 123 18.63 -2.52 -14.36
C SER A 123 19.01 -1.05 -14.15
N ASP A 124 19.89 -0.76 -13.19
CA ASP A 124 20.34 0.59 -12.79
C ASP A 124 19.16 1.52 -12.46
N LYS A 125 18.11 0.95 -11.85
CA LYS A 125 16.83 1.64 -11.60
C LYS A 125 16.30 1.37 -10.20
N SER A 126 15.63 2.39 -9.66
CA SER A 126 14.82 2.26 -8.45
C SER A 126 13.51 1.57 -8.80
N VAL A 127 13.30 0.37 -8.26
CA VAL A 127 12.07 -0.40 -8.46
C VAL A 127 11.17 -0.22 -7.23
N PRO A 128 9.97 0.35 -7.39
CA PRO A 128 9.06 0.51 -6.27
C PRO A 128 8.52 -0.87 -5.83
N LYS A 129 8.46 -1.11 -4.53
CA LYS A 129 8.12 -2.40 -3.92
C LYS A 129 6.83 -2.35 -3.12
N ALA A 130 6.59 -1.26 -2.40
CA ALA A 130 5.40 -1.09 -1.57
C ALA A 130 5.07 0.40 -1.37
N LEU A 131 3.80 0.69 -1.07
CA LEU A 131 3.36 1.98 -0.56
C LEU A 131 3.22 1.87 0.96
N LEU A 132 4.07 2.59 1.67
CA LEU A 132 4.02 2.74 3.12
C LEU A 132 3.00 3.81 3.47
N VAL A 133 2.08 3.49 4.36
CA VAL A 133 1.10 4.44 4.89
C VAL A 133 1.48 4.74 6.33
N LYS A 134 1.79 6.01 6.60
CA LYS A 134 2.27 6.48 7.90
C LYS A 134 1.32 7.51 8.50
N GLN A 135 1.32 7.58 9.82
CA GLN A 135 0.63 8.60 10.59
C GLN A 135 1.64 9.54 11.22
N TYR A 136 1.35 10.83 11.15
CA TYR A 136 2.17 11.84 11.81
C TYR A 136 2.24 11.57 13.31
N ALA A 137 3.44 11.71 13.85
CA ALA A 137 3.67 11.72 15.28
C ALA A 137 2.69 12.64 16.01
N LYS A 138 2.06 12.12 17.07
CA LYS A 138 1.11 12.90 17.89
C LYS A 138 1.84 13.94 18.76
N TYR A 139 3.08 13.64 19.11
CA TYR A 139 3.95 14.48 19.92
C TYR A 139 5.25 14.78 19.15
N PRO A 140 5.90 15.93 19.38
CA PRO A 140 7.07 16.37 18.59
C PRO A 140 8.30 15.47 18.72
N ASP A 141 8.40 14.69 19.80
CA ASP A 141 9.52 13.80 20.09
C ASP A 141 9.26 12.35 19.63
N ASP A 142 8.06 12.06 19.13
CA ASP A 142 7.70 10.73 18.62
C ASP A 142 8.09 10.62 17.13
N GLU A 143 8.42 9.40 16.70
CA GLU A 143 8.59 9.10 15.28
C GLU A 143 7.24 8.87 14.61
N ASP A 144 7.16 9.16 13.31
CA ASP A 144 5.97 8.86 12.51
C ASP A 144 5.71 7.35 12.51
N GLN A 145 4.46 6.97 12.78
CA GLN A 145 4.10 5.57 12.92
C GLN A 145 3.74 4.95 11.57
N LEU A 146 4.39 3.84 11.20
CA LEU A 146 3.97 3.03 10.08
C LEU A 146 2.69 2.26 10.44
N VAL A 147 1.58 2.60 9.80
CA VAL A 147 0.27 2.00 10.10
C VAL A 147 -0.20 1.00 9.04
N GLY A 148 0.43 1.00 7.87
CA GLY A 148 0.15 -0.01 6.85
C GLY A 148 1.12 -0.01 5.68
N ILE A 149 1.05 -1.10 4.93
CA ILE A 149 1.86 -1.39 3.76
C ILE A 149 0.91 -1.90 2.69
N ILE A 150 0.91 -1.27 1.52
CA ILE A 150 0.08 -1.66 0.38
C ILE A 150 1.01 -2.12 -0.74
N PHE A 151 0.79 -3.32 -1.24
CA PHE A 151 1.50 -3.89 -2.37
C PHE A 151 0.88 -3.43 -3.70
N PRO A 152 1.68 -3.40 -4.79
CA PRO A 152 1.18 -2.90 -6.05
C PRO A 152 0.13 -3.85 -6.63
N CYS A 153 -0.88 -3.31 -7.31
CA CYS A 153 -1.73 -4.12 -8.15
C CYS A 153 -1.11 -4.30 -9.54
N GLU A 154 -1.39 -5.44 -10.18
CA GLU A 154 -1.02 -5.63 -11.58
C GLU A 154 -1.85 -4.69 -12.45
N TYR A 155 -1.19 -3.66 -13.00
CA TYR A 155 -1.78 -2.72 -13.94
C TYR A 155 -0.79 -2.46 -15.07
N THR A 156 -1.18 -2.80 -16.29
CA THR A 156 -0.49 -2.37 -17.50
C THR A 156 -1.21 -1.13 -18.02
N GLU A 157 -0.49 0.00 -18.08
CA GLU A 157 -1.02 1.17 -18.76
C GLU A 157 -1.18 0.81 -20.24
N GLN A 158 -2.40 0.54 -20.68
CA GLN A 158 -2.69 0.38 -22.09
C GLN A 158 -2.34 1.72 -22.74
N LEU A 159 -1.20 1.77 -23.43
CA LEU A 159 -0.84 2.87 -24.31
C LEU A 159 -2.00 3.01 -25.31
N ASN A 160 -2.89 3.96 -25.04
CA ASN A 160 -3.94 4.34 -25.97
C ASN A 160 -3.25 4.94 -27.19
N PHE A 161 -2.86 4.09 -28.14
CA PHE A 161 -2.67 4.48 -29.52
C PHE A 161 -4.06 4.80 -30.10
N HIS A 162 -4.67 5.89 -29.65
CA HIS A 162 -5.68 6.55 -30.46
C HIS A 162 -4.91 7.15 -31.63
N THR A 163 -4.77 6.34 -32.67
CA THR A 163 -4.38 6.76 -34.00
C THR A 163 -5.18 8.01 -34.31
N ILE A 164 -4.48 9.14 -34.48
CA ILE A 164 -5.03 10.33 -35.10
C ILE A 164 -5.59 9.86 -36.44
N LYS A 165 -6.91 9.71 -36.54
CA LYS A 165 -7.54 9.59 -37.85
C LYS A 165 -7.49 10.99 -38.44
N GLU A 166 -6.48 11.23 -39.25
CA GLU A 166 -6.57 12.25 -40.30
C GLU A 166 -7.75 11.85 -41.20
N VAL A 167 -8.84 12.62 -41.15
CA VAL A 167 -9.73 12.90 -42.29
C VAL A 167 -10.27 14.31 -42.13
#